data_AF-A0A135WDG4-F1
#
_entry.id   AF-A0A135WDG4-F1
#
_cell.length_a   1.000
_cell.length_b   1.000
_cell.length_c   1.000
_cell.angle_alpha   90.00
_cell.angle_beta   90.00
_cell.angle_gamma   90.00
#
_symmetry.space_group_name_H-M   'P 1'
#
loop_
_entity.id
_entity.type
_entity.pdbx_description
1 polymer ?
#
loop_
_entity_poly.entity_id
_entity_poly.type
_entity_poly.pdbx_seq_one_letter_code
_entity_poly.pdbx_strand_id
1 'polypeptide(L)'
;MYMIKSSIYQLRLSKLILFLPLLLNCSSNEKSEDKNNIMIKIEKKEMLDDNNLIITLSFKNNSNKNYVIPNYLGYYIVHIMQENIQYDAPGKIGGKIIASEFSNNLDDKHLKLLNLYYVNTFYKDDKCNKLSDFISFNELTYTSSLLFLPYNTHRKIIIVFNANYYNKNTLNNKSSRISLGLDFPKNFKILDSLLKKEKINYSIYDKSSILKDTLFINK
;
A
#
# COMPACT_ATOMS: atom_id res chain seq x y z
N MET A 1 -50.35 -1.20 61.11
CA MET A 1 -49.41 -1.65 60.07
C MET A 1 -50.24 -2.16 58.91
N TYR A 2 -50.57 -1.28 57.97
CA TYR A 2 -51.53 -1.56 56.89
C TYR A 2 -50.76 -1.78 55.57
N MET A 3 -50.81 -3.00 55.02
CA MET A 3 -50.39 -3.27 53.64
C MET A 3 -51.55 -2.94 52.71
N ILE A 4 -51.48 -1.78 52.06
CA ILE A 4 -52.29 -1.49 50.88
C ILE A 4 -51.51 -2.04 49.66
N LYS A 5 -51.99 -3.15 49.09
CA LYS A 5 -51.54 -3.62 47.77
C LYS A 5 -52.12 -2.67 46.71
N SER A 6 -51.27 -1.83 46.13
CA SER A 6 -51.61 -0.99 44.97
C SER A 6 -51.47 -1.81 43.69
N SER A 7 -52.60 -2.00 42.98
CA SER A 7 -52.70 -2.66 41.67
C SER A 7 -52.70 -1.66 40.50
N ILE A 8 -51.99 -0.54 40.61
CA ILE A 8 -52.07 0.55 39.61
C ILE A 8 -50.69 0.92 39.07
N TYR A 9 -49.93 -0.03 38.51
CA TYR A 9 -48.73 0.31 37.71
C TYR A 9 -48.40 -0.63 36.54
N GLN A 10 -49.32 -1.50 36.11
CA GLN A 10 -49.04 -2.45 35.01
C GLN A 10 -49.47 -2.02 33.60
N LEU A 11 -50.04 -0.83 33.41
CA LEU A 11 -50.73 -0.51 32.14
C LEU A 11 -50.10 0.55 31.24
N ARG A 12 -48.82 0.93 31.43
CA ARG A 12 -48.17 1.92 30.53
C ARG A 12 -46.73 1.63 30.11
N LEU A 13 -46.20 0.42 30.28
CA LEU A 13 -44.90 0.05 29.70
C LEU A 13 -45.00 -0.46 28.25
N SER A 14 -46.18 -0.94 27.84
CA SER A 14 -46.40 -1.53 26.50
C SER A 14 -46.52 -0.53 25.37
N LYS A 15 -46.65 0.78 25.65
CA LYS A 15 -46.70 1.84 24.62
C LYS A 15 -45.35 2.48 24.31
N LEU A 16 -44.30 2.22 25.11
CA LEU A 16 -42.98 2.84 24.89
C LEU A 16 -42.03 1.97 24.04
N ILE A 17 -42.39 0.71 23.77
CA ILE A 17 -41.55 -0.24 23.02
C ILE A 17 -41.82 -0.13 21.49
N LEU A 18 -42.82 0.63 21.06
CA LEU A 18 -43.22 0.69 19.65
C LEU A 18 -42.50 1.72 18.78
N PHE A 19 -41.45 2.39 19.30
CA PHE A 19 -40.71 3.43 18.54
C PHE A 19 -39.23 3.16 18.28
N LEU A 20 -38.70 1.96 18.57
CA LEU A 20 -37.32 1.60 18.21
C LEU A 20 -37.26 0.19 17.61
N PRO A 21 -37.50 0.06 16.29
CA PRO A 21 -36.41 -0.45 15.45
C PRO A 21 -36.26 0.29 14.10
N LEU A 22 -36.86 1.46 13.91
CA LEU A 22 -36.72 2.25 12.68
C LEU A 22 -35.38 3.01 12.53
N LEU A 23 -34.44 2.85 13.48
CA LEU A 23 -33.09 3.44 13.42
C LEU A 23 -31.97 2.44 13.12
N LEU A 24 -32.28 1.17 12.80
CA LEU A 24 -31.25 0.14 12.55
C LEU A 24 -31.19 -0.35 11.09
N ASN A 25 -31.84 0.32 10.14
CA ASN A 25 -31.78 -0.03 8.72
C ASN A 25 -31.24 1.09 7.81
N CYS A 26 -30.29 1.89 8.32
CA CYS A 26 -29.17 2.30 7.48
C CYS A 26 -28.10 1.20 7.57
N SER A 27 -28.44 -0.01 7.11
CA SER A 27 -27.39 -0.78 6.46
C SER A 27 -27.05 0.03 5.22
N SER A 28 -25.99 0.83 5.31
CA SER A 28 -25.20 1.05 4.13
C SER A 28 -24.88 -0.35 3.64
N ASN A 29 -25.59 -0.79 2.60
CA ASN A 29 -25.03 -1.68 1.62
C ASN A 29 -23.82 -0.93 1.05
N GLU A 30 -22.75 -0.82 1.85
CA GLU A 30 -21.41 -0.90 1.32
C GLU A 30 -21.43 -2.23 0.59
N LYS A 31 -21.81 -2.15 -0.70
CA LYS A 31 -21.49 -3.16 -1.69
C LYS A 31 -20.09 -3.58 -1.31
N SER A 32 -19.94 -4.80 -0.82
CA SER A 32 -18.66 -5.35 -0.43
C SER A 32 -17.70 -5.00 -1.53
N GLU A 33 -16.87 -3.98 -1.30
CA GLU A 33 -16.08 -3.38 -2.37
C GLU A 33 -15.24 -4.52 -2.92
N ASP A 34 -15.42 -4.78 -4.21
CA ASP A 34 -14.85 -5.92 -4.91
C ASP A 34 -13.42 -6.15 -4.42
N LYS A 35 -13.12 -7.39 -4.03
CA LYS A 35 -11.81 -7.76 -3.46
C LYS A 35 -10.64 -7.48 -4.42
N ASN A 36 -10.90 -7.03 -5.65
CA ASN A 36 -9.97 -6.84 -6.76
C ASN A 36 -9.90 -5.39 -7.30
N ASN A 37 -10.19 -4.36 -6.48
CA ASN A 37 -10.13 -2.95 -6.93
C ASN A 37 -8.75 -2.53 -7.46
N ILE A 38 -7.68 -2.98 -6.80
CA ILE A 38 -6.30 -2.85 -7.27
C ILE A 38 -5.76 -4.23 -7.59
N MET A 39 -5.10 -4.38 -8.75
CA MET A 39 -4.39 -5.60 -9.14
C MET A 39 -2.95 -5.25 -9.46
N ILE A 40 -2.02 -5.97 -8.82
CA ILE A 40 -0.59 -5.87 -9.09
C ILE A 40 -0.09 -7.24 -9.53
N LYS A 41 0.61 -7.31 -10.66
CA LYS A 41 1.13 -8.57 -11.22
C LYS A 41 2.45 -8.39 -11.95
N ILE A 42 3.20 -9.48 -12.07
CA ILE A 42 4.32 -9.57 -13.01
C ILE A 42 3.74 -9.71 -14.42
N GLU A 43 4.02 -8.73 -15.29
CA GLU A 43 3.61 -8.75 -16.69
C GLU A 43 4.68 -9.40 -17.58
N LYS A 44 5.95 -9.08 -17.33
CA LYS A 44 7.11 -9.64 -18.06
C LYS A 44 8.24 -9.91 -17.08
N LYS A 45 8.98 -11.01 -17.32
CA LYS A 45 10.20 -11.39 -16.63
C LYS A 45 11.25 -11.77 -17.69
N GLU A 46 12.46 -11.26 -17.55
CA GLU A 46 13.56 -11.54 -18.48
C GLU A 46 14.88 -11.63 -17.70
N MET A 47 15.55 -12.79 -17.77
CA MET A 47 16.91 -12.95 -17.27
C MET A 47 17.86 -12.40 -18.32
N LEU A 48 18.65 -11.38 -17.96
CA LEU A 48 19.68 -10.84 -18.85
C LEU A 48 20.94 -11.71 -18.83
N ASP A 49 21.24 -12.24 -17.64
CA ASP A 49 22.30 -13.19 -17.37
C ASP A 49 21.97 -13.93 -16.06
N ASP A 50 22.93 -14.72 -15.59
CA ASP A 50 22.86 -15.51 -14.37
C ASP A 50 22.54 -14.72 -13.08
N ASN A 51 22.80 -13.41 -13.06
CA ASN A 51 22.72 -12.55 -11.89
C ASN A 51 21.74 -11.39 -12.06
N ASN A 52 21.34 -11.08 -13.28
CA ASN A 52 20.53 -9.90 -13.60
C ASN A 52 19.14 -10.31 -14.09
N LEU A 53 18.11 -9.84 -13.38
CA LEU A 53 16.71 -10.07 -13.70
C LEU A 53 15.98 -8.75 -13.94
N ILE A 54 15.36 -8.61 -15.12
CA ILE A 54 14.42 -7.53 -15.42
C ILE A 54 12.99 -8.02 -15.19
N ILE A 55 12.21 -7.21 -14.47
CA ILE A 55 10.78 -7.44 -14.26
C ILE A 55 9.99 -6.21 -14.65
N THR A 56 8.91 -6.41 -15.40
CA THR A 56 7.85 -5.41 -15.59
C THR A 56 6.67 -5.74 -14.67
N LEU A 57 6.37 -4.82 -13.77
CA LEU A 57 5.18 -4.87 -12.92
C LEU A 57 4.06 -4.04 -13.53
N SER A 58 2.85 -4.60 -13.56
CA SER A 58 1.62 -3.94 -13.98
C SER A 58 0.76 -3.66 -12.75
N PHE A 59 0.34 -2.41 -12.59
CA PHE A 59 -0.58 -1.93 -11.56
C PHE A 59 -1.87 -1.46 -12.24
N LYS A 60 -3.00 -2.09 -11.91
CA LYS A 60 -4.31 -1.72 -12.43
C LYS A 60 -5.21 -1.27 -11.29
N ASN A 61 -5.88 -0.14 -11.49
CA ASN A 61 -6.96 0.33 -10.65
C ASN A 61 -8.27 0.25 -11.43
N ASN A 62 -9.14 -0.68 -11.07
CA ASN A 62 -10.46 -0.87 -11.68
C ASN A 62 -11.57 -0.21 -10.85
N SER A 63 -11.20 0.54 -9.81
CA SER A 63 -12.14 1.24 -8.94
C SER A 63 -12.42 2.65 -9.45
N ASN A 64 -13.50 3.24 -8.94
CA ASN A 64 -13.89 4.63 -9.15
C ASN A 64 -13.19 5.62 -8.20
N LYS A 65 -12.20 5.17 -7.43
CA LYS A 65 -11.41 5.98 -6.48
C LYS A 65 -9.95 6.03 -6.91
N ASN A 66 -9.27 7.13 -6.60
CA ASN A 66 -7.82 7.23 -6.74
C ASN A 66 -7.13 6.59 -5.54
N TYR A 67 -6.06 5.84 -5.77
CA TYR A 67 -5.26 5.23 -4.70
C TYR A 67 -3.81 5.69 -4.73
N VAL A 68 -3.24 5.91 -3.55
CA VAL A 68 -1.80 6.08 -3.40
C VAL A 68 -1.26 4.82 -2.72
N ILE A 69 -0.26 4.20 -3.36
CA ILE A 69 0.41 3.01 -2.82
C ILE A 69 1.76 3.48 -2.24
N PRO A 70 1.92 3.49 -0.91
CA PRO A 70 3.20 3.81 -0.30
C PRO A 70 4.20 2.68 -0.54
N ASN A 71 5.43 3.04 -0.88
CA ASN A 71 6.53 2.14 -1.23
C ASN A 71 7.83 2.58 -0.54
N TYR A 72 7.80 2.54 0.79
CA TYR A 72 8.78 3.14 1.70
C TYR A 72 10.21 2.57 1.58
N LEU A 73 10.40 1.37 1.04
CA LEU A 73 11.75 0.79 0.92
C LEU A 73 12.07 0.34 -0.51
N GLY A 74 11.25 0.69 -1.49
CA GLY A 74 11.44 0.23 -2.86
C GLY A 74 11.08 -1.25 -3.04
N TYR A 75 11.64 -1.88 -4.05
CA TYR A 75 11.27 -3.23 -4.48
C TYR A 75 12.33 -4.24 -4.09
N TYR A 76 11.91 -5.42 -3.65
CA TYR A 76 12.82 -6.50 -3.27
C TYR A 76 12.35 -7.83 -3.79
N ILE A 77 13.29 -8.70 -4.17
CA ILE A 77 13.03 -10.13 -4.24
C ILE A 77 13.39 -10.72 -2.88
N VAL A 78 12.43 -11.40 -2.28
CA VAL A 78 12.57 -12.05 -0.97
C VAL A 78 12.13 -13.51 -1.07
N HIS A 79 12.74 -14.36 -0.24
CA HIS A 79 12.33 -15.73 -0.06
C HIS A 79 11.23 -15.82 1.01
N ILE A 80 10.15 -16.53 0.72
CA ILE A 80 9.11 -16.84 1.71
C ILE A 80 9.38 -18.23 2.28
N MET A 81 9.46 -18.34 3.61
CA MET A 81 9.45 -19.64 4.30
C MET A 81 8.22 -19.70 5.20
N GLN A 82 7.35 -20.71 4.99
CA GLN A 82 6.19 -20.97 5.86
C GLN A 82 5.33 -19.71 6.13
N GLU A 83 4.97 -18.99 5.06
CA GLU A 83 4.22 -17.72 5.10
C GLU A 83 4.89 -16.51 5.77
N ASN A 84 6.04 -16.69 6.41
CA ASN A 84 6.82 -15.61 7.00
C ASN A 84 7.73 -14.97 5.94
N ILE A 85 7.52 -13.67 5.75
CA ILE A 85 8.33 -12.86 4.85
C ILE A 85 9.57 -12.42 5.63
N GLN A 86 10.72 -13.01 5.33
CA GLN A 86 11.97 -12.56 5.94
C GLN A 86 12.51 -11.38 5.14
N TYR A 87 12.16 -10.16 5.58
CA TYR A 87 12.60 -8.91 4.94
C TYR A 87 14.11 -8.63 5.10
N ASP A 88 14.78 -9.34 6.01
CA ASP A 88 16.19 -9.16 6.39
C ASP A 88 16.99 -10.47 6.36
N ALA A 89 16.53 -11.49 5.62
CA ALA A 89 17.28 -12.74 5.48
C ALA A 89 18.55 -12.53 4.62
N PRO A 90 19.65 -13.26 4.90
CA PRO A 90 20.71 -13.45 3.91
C PRO A 90 20.09 -14.05 2.65
N GLY A 91 19.97 -13.27 1.57
CA GLY A 91 19.29 -13.71 0.35
C GLY A 91 18.38 -12.68 -0.33
N LYS A 92 18.07 -11.54 0.28
CA LYS A 92 17.29 -10.47 -0.35
C LYS A 92 18.04 -9.81 -1.51
N ILE A 93 17.33 -9.47 -2.59
CA ILE A 93 17.88 -8.72 -3.72
C ILE A 93 17.11 -7.41 -3.88
N GLY A 94 17.82 -6.28 -3.78
CA GLY A 94 17.27 -4.94 -4.02
C GLY A 94 16.99 -4.70 -5.50
N GLY A 95 15.82 -4.14 -5.79
CA GLY A 95 15.43 -3.73 -7.13
C GLY A 95 15.70 -2.25 -7.38
N LYS A 96 16.27 -1.94 -8.53
CA LYS A 96 16.42 -0.57 -9.05
C LYS A 96 15.39 -0.32 -10.14
N ILE A 97 14.60 0.73 -9.98
CA ILE A 97 13.63 1.15 -11.01
C ILE A 97 14.40 1.81 -12.15
N ILE A 98 14.16 1.35 -13.37
CA ILE A 98 14.78 1.92 -14.58
C ILE A 98 13.76 2.64 -15.48
N ALA A 99 12.47 2.36 -15.30
CA ALA A 99 11.39 3.10 -15.94
C ALA A 99 10.12 3.03 -15.09
N SER A 100 9.35 4.11 -15.06
CA SER A 100 8.09 4.20 -14.29
C SER A 100 7.09 5.08 -15.03
N GLU A 101 5.86 4.59 -15.18
CA GLU A 101 4.74 5.39 -15.71
C GLU A 101 4.05 6.22 -14.61
N PHE A 102 4.46 6.09 -13.35
CA PHE A 102 3.93 6.83 -12.20
C PHE A 102 4.56 8.21 -12.02
N SER A 103 5.80 8.38 -12.50
CA SER A 103 6.49 9.68 -12.51
C SER A 103 6.02 10.60 -13.64
N ASN A 104 5.26 10.07 -14.61
CA ASN A 104 4.81 10.84 -15.75
C ASN A 104 3.66 11.78 -15.34
N ASN A 105 3.85 13.08 -15.59
CA ASN A 105 2.85 14.12 -15.37
C ASN A 105 2.41 14.32 -13.91
N LEU A 106 3.34 14.17 -12.95
CA LEU A 106 3.11 14.61 -11.58
C LEU A 106 3.06 16.14 -11.54
N ASP A 107 1.96 16.69 -11.05
CA ASP A 107 1.85 18.14 -10.82
C ASP A 107 2.60 18.57 -9.55
N ASP A 108 2.73 19.89 -9.36
CA ASP A 108 3.42 20.49 -8.22
C ASP A 108 2.86 20.03 -6.86
N LYS A 109 1.57 19.70 -6.77
CA LYS A 109 0.98 19.20 -5.52
C LYS A 109 1.46 17.79 -5.20
N HIS A 110 1.58 16.93 -6.21
CA HIS A 110 2.09 15.57 -6.02
C HIS A 110 3.58 15.60 -5.66
N LEU A 111 4.37 16.45 -6.32
CA LEU A 111 5.78 16.65 -6.00
C LEU A 111 5.97 17.19 -4.57
N LYS A 112 5.17 18.19 -4.18
CA LYS A 112 5.15 18.71 -2.81
C LYS A 112 4.77 17.62 -1.81
N LEU A 113 3.75 16.80 -2.10
CA LEU A 113 3.33 15.71 -1.23
C LEU A 113 4.45 14.67 -1.05
N LEU A 114 5.10 14.26 -2.14
CA LEU A 114 6.25 13.34 -2.09
C LEU A 114 7.36 13.90 -1.19
N ASN A 115 7.72 15.19 -1.34
CA ASN A 115 8.73 15.85 -0.51
C ASN A 115 8.32 15.87 0.97
N LEU A 116 7.10 16.33 1.27
CA LEU A 116 6.59 16.38 2.63
C LEU A 116 6.54 15.00 3.27
N TYR A 117 6.05 14.00 2.53
CA TYR A 117 5.99 12.63 3.00
C TYR A 117 7.38 12.10 3.35
N TYR A 118 8.36 12.32 2.47
CA TYR A 118 9.74 11.90 2.67
C TYR A 118 10.39 12.56 3.89
N VAL A 119 10.24 13.88 4.04
CA VAL A 119 10.76 14.65 5.18
C VAL A 119 10.12 14.20 6.50
N ASN A 120 8.82 13.88 6.49
CA ASN A 120 8.10 13.50 7.71
C ASN A 120 8.25 12.01 8.07
N THR A 121 8.82 11.18 7.19
CA THR A 121 9.04 9.75 7.42
C THR A 121 10.52 9.38 7.52
N PHE A 122 11.34 9.63 6.49
CA PHE A 122 12.76 9.23 6.45
C PHE A 122 13.67 10.19 7.22
N TYR A 123 13.46 11.50 7.07
CA TYR A 123 14.33 12.54 7.62
C TYR A 123 13.71 13.29 8.81
N LYS A 124 12.70 12.69 9.45
CA LYS A 124 11.97 13.34 10.54
C LYS A 124 12.93 13.85 11.64
N ASP A 125 13.93 13.04 11.95
CA ASP A 125 14.90 13.29 13.02
C ASP A 125 16.28 13.72 12.50
N ASP A 126 16.47 13.77 11.18
CA ASP A 126 17.71 14.21 10.56
C ASP A 126 17.63 15.73 10.28
N LYS A 127 18.22 16.51 11.19
CA LYS A 127 18.20 17.97 11.15
C LYS A 127 19.25 18.56 10.20
N CYS A 128 20.22 17.78 9.73
CA CYS A 128 21.43 18.30 9.07
C CYS A 128 21.44 18.11 7.55
N ASN A 129 20.75 17.09 7.00
CA ASN A 129 20.88 16.69 5.58
C ASN A 129 19.63 16.92 4.71
N LYS A 130 18.70 17.79 5.12
CA LYS A 130 17.33 17.82 4.58
C LYS A 130 17.18 18.16 3.09
N LEU A 131 18.18 18.75 2.43
CA LEU A 131 18.02 19.27 1.05
C LEU A 131 19.12 18.83 0.08
N SER A 132 20.39 18.75 0.51
CA SER A 132 21.51 18.41 -0.38
C SER A 132 21.46 16.94 -0.85
N ASP A 133 21.01 16.04 0.02
CA ASP A 133 20.87 14.62 -0.31
C ASP A 133 19.60 14.37 -1.15
N PHE A 134 18.60 15.23 -1.01
CA PHE A 134 17.33 15.15 -1.73
C PHE A 134 17.51 15.32 -3.26
N ILE A 135 18.50 16.11 -3.67
CA ILE A 135 18.82 16.39 -5.07
C ILE A 135 19.74 15.30 -5.66
N SER A 136 20.46 14.54 -4.83
CA SER A 136 21.46 13.55 -5.27
C SER A 136 20.92 12.11 -5.37
N PHE A 137 19.75 11.80 -4.81
CA PHE A 137 19.09 10.51 -5.02
C PHE A 137 18.45 10.43 -6.41
N ASN A 138 18.70 9.33 -7.12
CA ASN A 138 18.03 8.92 -8.37
C ASN A 138 16.55 9.36 -8.37
N GLU A 139 16.19 10.32 -9.23
CA GLU A 139 14.84 10.91 -9.32
C GLU A 139 13.74 9.85 -9.37
N LEU A 140 14.03 8.70 -10.01
CA LEU A 140 13.12 7.55 -10.11
C LEU A 140 12.85 6.85 -8.77
N THR A 141 13.84 6.73 -7.89
CA THR A 141 13.65 6.10 -6.57
C THR A 141 12.78 6.99 -5.68
N TYR A 142 13.03 8.30 -5.71
CA TYR A 142 12.25 9.28 -4.96
C TYR A 142 10.80 9.37 -5.45
N THR A 143 10.59 9.52 -6.76
CA THR A 143 9.25 9.59 -7.38
C THR A 143 8.46 8.29 -7.27
N SER A 144 9.12 7.18 -6.94
CA SER A 144 8.47 5.88 -6.74
C SER A 144 8.24 5.52 -5.27
N SER A 145 8.46 6.44 -4.34
CA SER A 145 8.17 6.25 -2.90
C SER A 145 6.67 6.32 -2.58
N LEU A 146 5.90 7.08 -3.37
CA LEU A 146 4.45 7.07 -3.40
C LEU A 146 4.00 6.85 -4.84
N LEU A 147 3.24 5.78 -5.08
CA LEU A 147 2.73 5.46 -6.40
C LEU A 147 1.28 5.96 -6.52
N PHE A 148 1.09 7.06 -7.24
CA PHE A 148 -0.24 7.62 -7.50
C PHE A 148 -0.93 6.85 -8.62
N LEU A 149 -2.01 6.15 -8.28
CA LEU A 149 -2.78 5.32 -9.18
C LEU A 149 -4.22 5.85 -9.31
N PRO A 150 -4.50 6.71 -10.31
CA PRO A 150 -5.83 7.26 -10.51
C PRO A 150 -6.88 6.18 -10.80
N TYR A 151 -8.16 6.50 -10.60
CA TYR A 151 -9.27 5.61 -10.93
C TYR A 151 -9.21 5.13 -12.39
N ASN A 152 -9.61 3.89 -12.66
CA ASN A 152 -9.65 3.30 -14.01
C ASN A 152 -8.34 3.44 -14.82
N THR A 153 -7.18 3.32 -14.15
CA THR A 153 -5.88 3.40 -14.82
C THR A 153 -5.10 2.09 -14.80
N HIS A 154 -4.18 1.98 -15.73
CA HIS A 154 -3.16 0.95 -15.81
C HIS A 154 -1.80 1.64 -15.90
N ARG A 155 -0.88 1.28 -15.02
CA ARG A 155 0.47 1.84 -14.94
C ARG A 155 1.50 0.73 -14.82
N LYS A 156 2.68 0.96 -15.38
CA LYS A 156 3.79 0.01 -15.38
C LYS A 156 5.05 0.57 -14.74
N ILE A 157 5.84 -0.34 -14.17
CA ILE A 157 7.18 -0.06 -13.65
C ILE A 157 8.11 -1.18 -14.13
N ILE A 158 9.30 -0.81 -14.60
CA ILE A 158 10.36 -1.74 -14.98
C ILE A 158 11.47 -1.67 -13.92
N ILE A 159 11.81 -2.83 -13.38
CA ILE A 159 12.73 -2.98 -12.26
C ILE A 159 13.83 -3.97 -12.65
N VAL A 160 15.09 -3.60 -12.38
CA VAL A 160 16.25 -4.48 -12.50
C VAL A 160 16.64 -4.97 -11.10
N PHE A 161 16.84 -6.28 -10.97
CA PHE A 161 17.40 -6.90 -9.78
C PHE A 161 18.78 -7.48 -10.13
N ASN A 162 19.80 -7.09 -9.37
CA ASN A 162 21.16 -7.58 -9.52
C ASN A 162 21.52 -8.42 -8.29
N ALA A 163 21.59 -9.73 -8.48
CA ALA A 163 22.04 -10.66 -7.47
C ALA A 163 23.57 -10.72 -7.44
N ASN A 164 24.11 -10.98 -6.26
CA ASN A 164 25.52 -11.32 -6.06
C ASN A 164 25.65 -12.81 -5.73
N TYR A 165 26.89 -13.26 -5.55
CA TYR A 165 27.20 -14.66 -5.24
C TYR A 165 26.40 -15.21 -4.04
N TYR A 166 26.12 -14.40 -3.02
CA TYR A 166 25.43 -14.83 -1.79
C TYR A 166 23.93 -15.02 -1.94
N ASN A 167 23.29 -14.38 -2.93
CA ASN A 167 21.83 -14.38 -3.08
C ASN A 167 21.35 -14.77 -4.48
N LYS A 168 22.23 -15.21 -5.38
CA LYS A 168 21.88 -15.70 -6.73
C LYS A 168 20.77 -16.76 -6.72
N ASN A 169 20.80 -17.68 -5.75
CA ASN A 169 19.78 -18.74 -5.64
C ASN A 169 18.37 -18.19 -5.42
N THR A 170 18.23 -16.98 -4.89
CA THR A 170 16.94 -16.31 -4.72
C THR A 170 16.27 -16.03 -6.06
N LEU A 171 17.01 -15.80 -7.15
CA LEU A 171 16.43 -15.55 -8.48
C LEU A 171 15.72 -16.78 -9.06
N ASN A 172 16.12 -17.99 -8.67
CA ASN A 172 15.65 -19.26 -9.25
C ASN A 172 14.74 -20.06 -8.30
N ASN A 173 14.61 -19.62 -7.04
CA ASN A 173 13.79 -20.29 -6.05
C ASN A 173 12.28 -20.05 -6.33
N LYS A 174 11.48 -21.12 -6.29
CA LYS A 174 10.01 -21.10 -6.49
C LYS A 174 9.26 -20.30 -5.43
N SER A 175 9.80 -20.26 -4.22
CA SER A 175 9.23 -19.50 -3.09
C SER A 175 9.71 -18.05 -3.05
N SER A 176 10.43 -17.59 -4.07
CA SER A 176 10.81 -16.19 -4.20
C SER A 176 9.71 -15.38 -4.86
N ARG A 177 9.46 -14.19 -4.30
CA ARG A 177 8.51 -13.24 -4.87
C ARG A 177 9.03 -11.81 -4.74
N ILE A 178 8.39 -10.92 -5.49
CA ILE A 178 8.58 -9.49 -5.30
C ILE A 178 7.77 -9.06 -4.07
N SER A 179 8.48 -8.45 -3.13
CA SER A 179 7.89 -7.69 -2.04
C SER A 179 7.99 -6.21 -2.38
N LEU A 180 6.86 -5.51 -2.26
CA LEU A 180 6.89 -4.06 -2.10
C LEU A 180 7.47 -3.78 -0.72
N GLY A 181 8.28 -2.73 -0.59
CA GLY A 181 8.70 -2.20 0.69
C GLY A 181 7.47 -1.61 1.38
N LEU A 182 6.61 -2.48 1.90
CA LEU A 182 5.41 -2.09 2.60
C LEU A 182 5.84 -1.28 3.82
N ASP A 183 5.32 -0.08 3.82
CA ASP A 183 5.58 0.95 4.78
C ASP A 183 5.14 0.53 6.19
N PHE A 184 5.75 1.13 7.20
CA PHE A 184 5.33 0.90 8.58
C PHE A 184 3.92 1.46 8.77
N PRO A 185 2.97 0.78 9.44
CA PRO A 185 1.61 1.30 9.65
C PRO A 185 1.55 2.72 10.24
N LYS A 186 2.59 3.14 10.97
CA LYS A 186 2.75 4.51 11.50
C LYS A 186 2.83 5.59 10.41
N ASN A 187 3.39 5.28 9.25
CA ASN A 187 3.60 6.21 8.14
C ASN A 187 2.33 6.42 7.31
N PHE A 188 1.39 5.47 7.32
CA PHE A 188 0.05 5.67 6.70
C PHE A 188 -0.70 6.84 7.34
N LYS A 189 -0.61 7.01 8.65
CA LYS A 189 -1.23 8.16 9.34
C LYS A 189 -0.62 9.49 8.91
N ILE A 190 0.68 9.52 8.64
CA ILE A 190 1.39 10.70 8.15
C ILE A 190 0.90 11.02 6.73
N LEU A 191 0.87 10.02 5.85
CA LEU A 191 0.38 10.19 4.48
C LEU A 191 -1.08 10.67 4.43
N ASP A 192 -1.96 10.11 5.27
CA ASP A 192 -3.38 10.48 5.31
C ASP A 192 -3.56 11.94 5.74
N SER A 193 -2.82 12.36 6.77
CA SER A 193 -2.80 13.74 7.22
C SER A 193 -2.32 14.70 6.13
N LEU A 194 -1.25 14.33 5.41
CA LEU A 194 -0.72 15.16 4.32
C LEU A 194 -1.67 15.26 3.13
N LEU A 195 -2.31 14.16 2.73
CA LEU A 195 -3.32 14.14 1.66
C LEU A 195 -4.48 15.09 1.98
N LYS A 196 -5.00 15.04 3.22
CA LYS A 196 -6.07 15.93 3.69
C LYS A 196 -5.63 17.38 3.72
N LYS A 197 -4.44 17.66 4.26
CA LYS A 197 -3.87 19.01 4.35
C LYS A 197 -3.69 19.65 2.97
N GLU A 198 -3.15 18.90 2.02
CA GLU A 198 -2.87 19.37 0.65
C GLU A 198 -4.10 19.25 -0.28
N LYS A 199 -5.24 18.77 0.24
CA LYS A 199 -6.50 18.56 -0.49
C LYS A 199 -6.33 17.70 -1.76
N ILE A 200 -5.55 16.63 -1.64
CA ILE A 200 -5.29 15.68 -2.72
C ILE A 200 -6.27 14.51 -2.58
N ASN A 201 -7.15 14.34 -3.57
CA ASN A 201 -8.22 13.34 -3.54
C ASN A 201 -7.70 11.94 -3.88
N TYR A 202 -7.03 11.30 -2.91
CA TYR A 202 -6.51 9.94 -2.99
C TYR A 202 -6.79 9.20 -1.69
N SER A 203 -7.14 7.93 -1.79
CA SER A 203 -7.21 7.01 -0.65
C SER A 203 -5.91 6.24 -0.52
N ILE A 204 -5.44 6.01 0.70
CA ILE A 204 -4.26 5.16 0.91
C ILE A 204 -4.64 3.72 0.63
N TYR A 205 -3.83 3.05 -0.18
CA TYR A 205 -3.96 1.61 -0.35
C TYR A 205 -3.24 0.89 0.80
N ASP A 206 -4.00 0.46 1.80
CA ASP A 206 -3.50 -0.12 3.05
C ASP A 206 -3.56 -1.66 3.10
N LYS A 207 -4.16 -2.31 2.09
CA LYS A 207 -4.34 -3.76 2.07
C LYS A 207 -2.99 -4.45 1.89
N SER A 208 -2.52 -5.09 2.96
CA SER A 208 -1.36 -5.99 2.98
C SER A 208 -1.49 -7.22 2.06
N SER A 209 -2.69 -7.47 1.56
CA SER A 209 -3.14 -8.75 0.97
C SER A 209 -2.77 -8.97 -0.50
N ILE A 210 -2.33 -7.95 -1.25
CA ILE A 210 -2.13 -8.12 -2.72
C ILE A 210 -0.95 -9.02 -3.09
N LEU A 211 0.01 -9.24 -2.19
CA LEU A 211 1.31 -9.75 -2.63
C LEU A 211 1.42 -11.29 -2.70
N LYS A 212 0.42 -12.06 -2.26
CA LYS A 212 0.71 -13.46 -1.91
C LYS A 212 0.90 -14.41 -3.10
N ASP A 213 0.23 -14.23 -4.25
CA ASP A 213 0.36 -15.22 -5.35
C ASP A 213 0.77 -14.68 -6.73
N THR A 214 0.52 -13.42 -7.07
CA THR A 214 0.78 -12.88 -8.44
C THR A 214 2.23 -12.44 -8.66
N LEU A 215 3.03 -12.40 -7.60
CA LEU A 215 4.37 -11.82 -7.61
C LEU A 215 5.49 -12.84 -7.41
N PHE A 216 5.18 -14.14 -7.37
CA PHE A 216 6.20 -15.18 -7.43
C PHE A 216 6.96 -15.08 -8.74
N ILE A 217 8.29 -15.05 -8.65
CA ILE A 217 9.14 -14.89 -9.83
C ILE A 217 9.32 -16.22 -10.59
N ASN A 218 9.15 -17.37 -9.93
CA ASN A 218 9.28 -18.71 -10.52
C ASN A 218 8.03 -19.53 -10.21
N LYS A 219 7.00 -19.40 -11.06
CA LYS A 219 5.84 -20.29 -11.09
C LYS A 219 6.12 -21.51 -11.95
#